data_AF-A0A8X8GKX0-F1
#
_entry.id   AF-A0A8X8GKX0-F1
#
_cell.length_a   1.000
_cell.length_b   1.000
_cell.length_c   1.000
_cell.angle_alpha   90.00
_cell.angle_beta   90.00
_cell.angle_gamma   90.00
#
_symmetry.space_group_name_H-M   'P 1'
#
loop_
_entity.id
_entity.type
_entity.pdbx_description
1 polymer ?
#
loop_
_entity_poly.entity_id
_entity_poly.type
_entity_poly.pdbx_seq_one_letter_code
_entity_poly.pdbx_strand_id
1 'polypeptide(L)' 'IYNSIVSTWDVYKNNEYSKDLSRELKFKLYTTNDIICSSLYYNFTLSNISFYGDMKGNEFHENSPRLIVKITK' A
#
# COMPACT_ATOMS: atom_id res chain seq x y z
N ILE A 1 -7.89 11.33 9.89
CA ILE A 1 -7.31 12.15 8.80
C ILE A 1 -6.87 11.17 7.71
N TYR A 2 -7.60 11.09 6.59
CA TYR A 2 -7.22 10.26 5.46
C TYR A 2 -6.17 11.02 4.64
N ASN A 3 -4.89 10.75 4.86
CA ASN A 3 -3.81 11.35 4.08
C ASN A 3 -3.73 10.64 2.72
N SER A 4 -4.55 11.09 1.77
CA SER A 4 -4.30 10.82 0.37
C SER A 4 -3.06 11.61 -0.06
N ILE A 5 -2.03 10.93 -0.53
CA ILE A 5 -0.84 11.56 -1.11
C ILE A 5 -1.08 11.65 -2.60
N VAL A 6 -0.99 12.86 -3.15
CA VAL A 6 -1.05 13.10 -4.58
C VAL A 6 0.37 13.36 -5.07
N SER A 7 0.81 12.64 -6.09
CA SER A 7 2.13 12.80 -6.71
C SER A 7 1.98 12.86 -8.22
N THR A 8 2.49 13.91 -8.83
CA THR A 8 2.61 14.02 -10.29
C THR A 8 3.89 13.36 -10.76
N TRP A 9 3.76 12.49 -11.75
CA TRP A 9 4.86 11.88 -12.47
C TRP A 9 4.96 12.54 -13.84
N ASP A 10 5.89 13.48 -13.97
CA ASP A 10 6.18 14.16 -15.22
C ASP A 10 7.19 13.37 -16.04
N VAL A 11 6.85 13.08 -17.29
CA VAL A 11 7.66 12.28 -18.21
C VAL A 11 8.24 13.18 -19.28
N TYR A 12 9.56 13.12 -19.44
CA TYR A 12 10.29 13.81 -20.51
C TYR A 12 10.84 12.77 -21.49
N LYS A 13 10.63 12.99 -22.79
CA LYS A 13 11.18 12.18 -23.88
C LYS A 13 12.00 13.09 -24.78
N ASN A 14 13.26 12.77 -25.02
CA ASN A 14 14.18 13.61 -25.80
C ASN A 14 14.23 15.06 -25.28
N ASN A 15 14.22 15.25 -23.96
CA ASN A 15 14.17 16.56 -23.28
C ASN A 15 12.88 17.38 -23.49
N GLU A 16 11.84 16.82 -24.11
CA GLU A 16 10.54 17.45 -24.24
C GLU A 16 9.52 16.82 -23.27
N TYR A 17 8.71 17.65 -22.62
CA TYR A 17 7.65 17.21 -21.73
C TYR A 17 6.54 16.48 -22.51
N SER A 18 6.17 15.29 -22.04
CA SER A 18 5.09 14.49 -22.62
C SER A 18 3.89 14.42 -21.67
N LYS A 19 2.90 15.29 -21.92
CA LYS A 19 1.65 15.32 -21.13
C LYS A 19 0.90 14.00 -21.17
N ASP A 20 0.86 13.34 -22.33
CA ASP A 20 0.11 12.08 -22.53
C ASP A 20 0.68 10.91 -21.73
N LEU A 21 1.99 10.96 -21.41
CA LEU A 21 2.66 9.94 -20.60
C LEU A 21 2.69 10.30 -19.11
N SER A 22 2.62 11.60 -18.82
CA SER A 22 2.60 12.14 -17.46
C SER A 22 1.26 11.87 -16.78
N ARG A 23 1.27 11.61 -15.48
CA ARG A 23 0.04 11.28 -14.74
C ARG A 23 0.09 11.74 -13.30
N GLU A 24 -1.07 12.09 -12.78
CA GLU A 24 -1.28 12.27 -11.34
C GLU A 24 -1.59 10.91 -10.72
N LEU A 25 -0.77 10.49 -9.77
CA LEU A 25 -0.99 9.29 -8.96
C LEU A 25 -1.55 9.71 -7.61
N LYS A 26 -2.73 9.18 -7.28
CA LYS A 26 -3.36 9.33 -5.96
C LYS A 26 -3.11 8.07 -5.17
N PHE A 27 -2.27 8.19 -4.15
CA PHE A 27 -1.97 7.12 -3.22
C PHE A 27 -2.79 7.30 -1.95
N LYS A 28 -3.34 6.19 -1.46
CA LYS A 28 -3.94 6.13 -0.13
C LYS A 28 -3.08 5.22 0.72
N LEU A 29 -2.60 5.75 1.84
CA LEU A 29 -1.91 4.95 2.83
C LEU A 29 -2.93 4.19 3.66
N TYR A 30 -2.67 2.90 3.86
CA TYR A 30 -3.46 2.01 4.70
C TYR A 30 -2.59 1.50 5.83
N THR A 31 -3.12 1.58 7.05
CA THR A 31 -2.52 1.00 8.25
C THR A 31 -2.87 -0.47 8.37
N THR A 32 -2.18 -1.21 9.25
CA THR A 32 -2.56 -2.58 9.62
C THR A 32 -4.00 -2.64 10.14
N ASN A 33 -4.44 -1.63 10.91
CA ASN A 33 -5.80 -1.55 11.41
C ASN A 33 -6.83 -1.40 10.29
N ASP A 34 -6.56 -0.56 9.28
CA ASP A 34 -7.45 -0.42 8.11
C ASP A 34 -7.62 -1.77 7.38
N ILE A 35 -6.53 -2.53 7.28
CA ILE A 35 -6.52 -3.85 6.64
C ILE A 35 -7.32 -4.85 7.47
N ILE A 36 -7.18 -4.85 8.80
CA ILE A 36 -7.96 -5.71 9.70
C ILE A 36 -9.45 -5.39 9.58
N CYS A 37 -9.84 -4.12 9.75
CA CYS A 37 -11.23 -3.70 9.67
C CYS A 37 -11.86 -4.05 8.32
N SER A 38 -11.15 -3.82 7.21
CA SER A 38 -11.64 -4.19 5.88
C SER A 38 -11.76 -5.70 5.72
N SER A 39 -10.82 -6.48 6.23
CA SER A 39 -10.87 -7.95 6.14
C SER A 39 -12.05 -8.52 6.94
N LEU A 40 -12.30 -8.00 8.14
CA LEU A 40 -13.45 -8.39 8.96
C LEU A 40 -14.78 -8.01 8.28
N TYR A 41 -14.85 -6.84 7.63
CA TYR A 41 -16.01 -6.43 6.84
C TYR A 41 -16.33 -7.42 5.70
N TYR A 42 -15.31 -8.05 5.13
CA TYR A 42 -15.45 -9.10 4.12
C TYR A 42 -15.49 -10.53 4.69
N ASN A 43 -15.81 -10.69 5.99
CA ASN A 43 -15.97 -11.97 6.69
C ASN A 43 -14.72 -12.87 6.72
N PHE A 44 -13.52 -12.31 6.65
CA PHE A 44 -12.30 -13.06 6.95
C PHE A 44 -12.09 -13.17 8.47
N THR A 45 -11.67 -14.34 8.96
CA THR A 45 -11.33 -14.50 10.38
C THR A 45 -10.01 -13.80 10.70
N LEU A 46 -9.92 -13.15 11.87
CA LEU A 46 -8.71 -12.45 12.31
C LEU A 46 -7.46 -13.35 12.33
N SER A 47 -7.61 -14.61 12.77
CA SER A 47 -6.53 -15.60 12.80
C SER A 47 -5.96 -15.94 11.42
N ASN A 48 -6.68 -15.62 10.34
CA ASN A 48 -6.26 -15.87 8.97
C ASN A 48 -5.45 -14.70 8.37
N ILE A 49 -5.26 -13.63 9.14
CA ILE A 49 -4.53 -12.45 8.72
C ILE A 49 -3.15 -12.50 9.39
N SER A 50 -2.09 -12.44 8.59
CA SER A 50 -0.72 -12.36 9.07
C SER A 50 0.02 -11.19 8.43
N PHE A 51 0.79 -10.48 9.25
CA PHE A 51 1.59 -9.32 8.86
C PHE A 51 3.08 -9.66 8.92
N TYR A 52 3.83 -9.21 7.92
CA TYR A 52 5.27 -9.43 7.80
C TYR A 52 5.98 -8.13 7.38
N GLY A 53 7.22 -7.96 7.81
CA GLY A 53 8.09 -6.86 7.39
C GLY A 53 9.06 -7.30 6.29
N ASP A 54 9.15 -6.56 5.19
CA ASP A 54 10.13 -6.73 4.09
C ASP A 54 10.05 -8.02 3.26
N MET A 55 10.02 -9.19 3.90
CA MET A 55 9.91 -10.52 3.30
C MET A 55 8.93 -11.39 4.10
N LYS A 56 8.28 -12.36 3.44
CA LYS A 56 7.38 -13.31 4.13
C LYS A 56 8.17 -14.13 5.14
N GLY A 57 7.64 -14.24 6.36
CA GLY A 57 8.27 -14.97 7.47
C GLY A 57 9.04 -14.07 8.44
N ASN A 58 9.39 -12.84 8.05
CA ASN A 58 9.95 -11.86 8.96
C ASN A 58 8.84 -11.19 9.76
N GLU A 59 9.06 -11.02 11.05
CA GLU A 59 8.15 -10.28 11.92
C GLU A 59 8.03 -8.82 11.45
N PHE A 60 6.82 -8.27 11.53
CA PHE A 60 6.60 -6.87 11.19
C PHE A 60 6.99 -5.99 12.38
N HIS A 61 7.88 -5.02 12.16
CA HIS A 61 8.36 -4.11 13.18
C HIS A 61 8.06 -2.65 12.80
N GLU A 62 8.10 -1.76 13.79
CA GLU A 62 7.83 -0.33 13.60
C GLU A 62 8.72 0.32 12.52
N ASN A 63 9.96 -0.18 12.38
CA ASN A 63 10.93 0.33 11.40
C ASN A 63 10.94 -0.44 10.08
N SER A 64 10.01 -1.38 9.87
CA SER A 64 9.95 -2.13 8.61
C SER A 64 9.57 -1.18 7.46
N PRO A 65 10.42 -0.98 6.43
CA PRO A 65 10.12 -0.08 5.32
C PRO A 65 9.01 -0.62 4.42
N ARG A 66 8.67 -1.91 4.52
CA ARG A 66 7.59 -2.55 3.75
C ARG A 66 6.70 -3.42 4.64
N LEU A 67 5.40 -3.28 4.46
CA LEU A 67 4.38 -4.17 5.01
C LEU A 67 3.95 -5.20 3.97
N ILE A 68 4.00 -6.48 4.34
CA ILE A 68 3.43 -7.58 3.55
C ILE A 68 2.28 -8.19 4.35
N VAL A 69 1.13 -8.39 3.72
CA VAL A 69 -0.04 -9.01 4.35
C VAL A 69 -0.40 -10.30 3.63
N LYS A 70 -0.63 -11.37 4.39
CA LYS A 70 -1.21 -12.63 3.89
C LYS A 70 -2.58 -12.80 4.55
N ILE A 71 -3.61 -12.99 3.73
CA ILE A 71 -4.97 -13.29 4.18
C ILE A 71 -5.37 -14.63 3.57
N THR A 72 -5.69 -15.61 4.40
CA THR A 72 -6.22 -16.91 3.95
C THR A 72 -7.73 -16.96 4.12
N LYS A 73 -8.43 -17.64 3.21
CA LYS A 73 -9.87 -17.84 3.32
C LYS A 73 -10.19 -18.94 4.32
#